data_AF-A0A956PW10-F1
#
_entry.id   AF-A0A956PW10-F1
#
_cell.length_a   1.000
_cell.length_b   1.000
_cell.length_c   1.000
_cell.angle_alpha   90.00
_cell.angle_beta   90.00
_cell.angle_gamma   90.00
#
_symmetry.space_group_name_H-M   'P 1'
#
loop_
_entity.id
_entity.type
_entity.pdbx_description
1 polymer ?
#
loop_
_entity_poly.entity_id
_entity_poly.type
_entity_poly.pdbx_seq_one_letter_code
_entity_poly.pdbx_strand_id
1 'polypeptide(L)'
;MSFRPHSARHGSVIWMPLALLLCVSCEQQGDPTPAPPRSDLPVTNPASFAPNALQLLVDGSGQLREGSLQLDDGGRIGLFYLAGLWAGCDRGDQPAANIAWAGSWPSTNFACDWPPDSSGVVTLLPAETDPQAWNWPFEQDFPRAGAGVPWLPGDALSWCAQTSDSITLPLLAAPCRELRFSQLLWGFRQPELASTLFLRYTIRNQSVHDEPSLLVGFYLDTDLVGPGNSTGYDATRGVSYTYNPSDTGETFVCGITFLEVNGVSDPGMLVSSHRIMRKNGQLDPDFGEIGFERPEQILLALRGLSNSGLPMINPVSGQPDLFAFSGDPVARTGWLDSQLDVRSLLNGPGLSLAAGESVTLTLAFSVVRAGSLAEALERLRARFDGIRTDPGLWR
;
A
#
# COMPACT_ATOMS: atom_id res chain seq x y z
N MET A 1 -56.79 -87.32 35.64
CA MET A 1 -57.59 -87.95 34.55
C MET A 1 -58.19 -86.85 33.68
N SER A 2 -57.93 -86.93 32.37
CA SER A 2 -58.62 -86.31 31.21
C SER A 2 -59.12 -84.84 31.19
N PHE A 3 -58.51 -84.08 30.26
CA PHE A 3 -59.10 -83.33 29.12
C PHE A 3 -60.18 -82.22 29.26
N ARG A 4 -59.78 -81.03 28.73
CA ARG A 4 -60.51 -80.01 27.90
C ARG A 4 -61.59 -79.09 28.56
N PRO A 5 -61.96 -77.96 27.92
CA PRO A 5 -61.14 -76.83 27.42
C PRO A 5 -61.72 -75.44 27.84
N HIS A 6 -60.94 -74.35 27.83
CA HIS A 6 -61.50 -73.00 27.97
C HIS A 6 -60.93 -71.97 27.00
N SER A 7 -61.86 -71.12 26.56
CA SER A 7 -61.81 -70.07 25.57
C SER A 7 -61.50 -68.70 26.17
N ALA A 8 -61.13 -67.79 25.26
CA ALA A 8 -61.42 -66.35 25.23
C ALA A 8 -60.47 -65.36 25.93
N ARG A 9 -59.88 -64.53 25.04
CA ARG A 9 -59.79 -63.06 25.05
C ARG A 9 -59.35 -62.35 26.33
N HIS A 10 -58.15 -61.76 26.30
CA HIS A 10 -57.82 -60.53 27.03
C HIS A 10 -56.97 -59.62 26.12
N GLY A 11 -57.22 -58.31 26.21
CA GLY A 11 -56.53 -57.27 25.45
C GLY A 11 -57.10 -55.91 25.83
N SER A 12 -56.65 -55.42 26.98
CA SER A 12 -57.19 -54.32 27.75
C SER A 12 -57.00 -52.93 27.13
N VAL A 13 -57.97 -52.08 27.44
CA VAL A 13 -58.09 -50.64 27.18
C VAL A 13 -57.14 -49.84 28.09
N ILE A 14 -56.44 -48.84 27.54
CA ILE A 14 -55.90 -47.70 28.28
C ILE A 14 -56.28 -46.41 27.54
N TRP A 15 -56.73 -45.44 28.32
CA TRP A 15 -57.25 -44.12 27.95
C TRP A 15 -56.20 -43.19 27.36
N MET A 16 -56.59 -42.37 26.36
CA MET A 16 -55.86 -41.17 25.93
C MET A 16 -56.75 -39.93 26.10
N PRO A 17 -56.22 -38.80 26.60
CA PRO A 17 -56.98 -37.57 26.75
C PRO A 17 -57.03 -36.78 25.44
N LEU A 18 -58.14 -36.04 25.33
CA LEU A 18 -58.50 -35.11 24.27
C LEU A 18 -57.49 -33.95 24.18
N ALA A 19 -56.81 -33.79 23.05
CA ALA A 19 -56.00 -32.61 22.74
C ALA A 19 -56.59 -31.88 21.52
N LEU A 20 -56.88 -30.59 21.71
CA LEU A 20 -57.32 -29.62 20.72
C LEU A 20 -56.36 -29.60 19.50
N LEU A 21 -56.88 -29.82 18.29
CA LEU A 21 -56.16 -29.54 17.04
C LEU A 21 -56.22 -28.03 16.76
N LEU A 22 -55.13 -27.32 17.04
CA LEU A 22 -54.85 -26.01 16.46
C LEU A 22 -54.26 -26.25 15.05
N CYS A 23 -55.00 -25.89 14.01
CA CYS A 23 -54.46 -25.81 12.65
C CYS A 23 -53.45 -24.65 12.58
N VAL A 24 -52.17 -24.95 12.77
CA VAL A 24 -51.09 -24.08 12.31
C VAL A 24 -50.93 -24.34 10.82
N SER A 25 -51.30 -23.37 9.99
CA SER A 25 -50.93 -23.38 8.59
C SER A 25 -49.40 -23.30 8.53
N CYS A 26 -48.76 -24.36 8.06
CA CYS A 26 -47.36 -24.30 7.66
C CYS A 26 -47.29 -23.35 6.46
N GLU A 27 -46.94 -22.09 6.71
CA GLU A 27 -46.39 -21.22 5.67
C GLU A 27 -45.16 -21.95 5.11
N GLN A 28 -45.29 -22.47 3.90
CA GLN A 28 -44.13 -22.86 3.11
C GLN A 28 -43.26 -21.61 2.99
N GLN A 29 -42.12 -21.60 3.70
CA GLN A 29 -41.00 -20.74 3.37
C GLN A 29 -40.73 -20.96 1.89
N GLY A 30 -41.14 -20.00 1.05
CA GLY A 30 -40.83 -20.02 -0.37
C GLY A 30 -39.33 -20.15 -0.51
N ASP A 31 -38.90 -21.00 -1.45
CA ASP A 31 -37.50 -21.08 -1.83
C ASP A 31 -36.96 -19.65 -2.00
N PRO A 32 -35.82 -19.30 -1.38
CA PRO A 32 -35.24 -17.99 -1.55
C PRO A 32 -35.02 -17.77 -3.04
N THR A 33 -35.69 -16.75 -3.58
CA THR A 33 -35.50 -16.30 -4.96
C THR A 33 -33.99 -16.25 -5.23
N PRO A 34 -33.47 -16.89 -6.29
CA PRO A 34 -32.05 -16.88 -6.57
C PRO A 34 -31.58 -15.42 -6.61
N ALA A 35 -30.51 -15.13 -5.86
CA ALA A 35 -29.95 -13.79 -5.83
C ALA A 35 -29.69 -13.33 -7.28
N PRO A 36 -29.96 -12.06 -7.60
CA PRO A 36 -29.65 -11.53 -8.93
C PRO A 36 -28.16 -11.78 -9.25
N PRO A 37 -27.83 -11.99 -10.53
CA PRO A 37 -26.45 -12.17 -10.93
C PRO A 37 -25.64 -10.91 -10.59
N ARG A 38 -24.44 -11.12 -10.04
CA ARG A 38 -23.50 -10.06 -9.70
C ARG A 38 -22.88 -9.45 -10.96
N SER A 39 -22.59 -8.17 -10.91
CA SER A 39 -21.91 -7.42 -11.97
C SER A 39 -20.39 -7.37 -11.75
N ASP A 40 -19.65 -7.05 -12.80
CA ASP A 40 -18.20 -6.81 -12.72
C ASP A 40 -17.89 -5.41 -12.22
N LEU A 41 -16.76 -5.24 -11.51
CA LEU A 41 -16.35 -3.95 -10.95
C LEU A 41 -16.09 -2.91 -12.04
N PRO A 42 -16.33 -1.61 -11.76
CA PRO A 42 -15.98 -0.55 -12.70
C PRO A 42 -14.46 -0.36 -12.75
N VAL A 43 -13.87 -0.65 -13.92
CA VAL A 43 -12.42 -0.53 -14.16
C VAL A 43 -12.12 0.70 -15.04
N THR A 44 -11.10 1.48 -14.66
CA THR A 44 -10.62 2.67 -15.41
C THR A 44 -9.10 2.72 -15.45
N ASN A 45 -8.49 3.37 -16.45
CA ASN A 45 -7.03 3.51 -16.53
C ASN A 45 -6.57 4.74 -17.34
N PRO A 46 -5.91 5.73 -16.72
CA PRO A 46 -5.75 5.89 -15.27
C PRO A 46 -7.08 6.22 -14.58
N ALA A 47 -7.17 5.96 -13.28
CA ALA A 47 -8.26 6.40 -12.41
C ALA A 47 -7.89 7.70 -11.69
N SER A 48 -8.82 8.64 -11.62
CA SER A 48 -8.72 9.75 -10.67
C SER A 48 -9.15 9.28 -9.29
N PHE A 49 -8.34 9.57 -8.28
CA PHE A 49 -8.62 9.23 -6.90
C PHE A 49 -8.54 10.48 -6.01
N ALA A 50 -9.64 10.78 -5.33
CA ALA A 50 -9.79 11.95 -4.48
C ALA A 50 -10.57 11.59 -3.20
N PRO A 51 -9.94 10.87 -2.26
CA PRO A 51 -10.63 10.37 -1.07
C PRO A 51 -10.94 11.48 -0.05
N ASN A 52 -10.20 12.58 -0.11
CA ASN A 52 -10.28 13.71 0.80
C ASN A 52 -9.69 14.96 0.11
N ALA A 53 -8.98 15.84 0.83
CA ALA A 53 -8.34 17.01 0.22
C ALA A 53 -7.21 16.62 -0.73
N LEU A 54 -6.72 15.37 -0.69
CA LEU A 54 -5.74 14.86 -1.62
C LEU A 54 -6.40 14.40 -2.92
N GLN A 55 -5.76 14.72 -4.05
CA GLN A 55 -6.18 14.31 -5.38
C GLN A 55 -4.97 13.80 -6.15
N LEU A 56 -5.10 12.63 -6.78
CA LEU A 56 -4.05 12.01 -7.57
C LEU A 56 -4.64 11.14 -8.71
N LEU A 57 -3.77 10.68 -9.59
CA LEU A 57 -4.05 9.64 -10.56
C LEU A 57 -3.44 8.32 -10.11
N VAL A 58 -4.15 7.22 -10.32
CA VAL A 58 -3.65 5.86 -10.14
C VAL A 58 -3.75 5.16 -11.49
N ASP A 59 -2.64 4.65 -12.03
CA ASP A 59 -2.68 3.90 -13.27
C ASP A 59 -2.71 2.38 -13.05
N GLY A 60 -3.00 1.63 -14.11
CA GLY A 60 -3.07 0.16 -14.05
C GLY A 60 -1.76 -0.49 -13.62
N SER A 61 -0.61 0.19 -13.78
CA SER A 61 0.69 -0.30 -13.29
C SER A 61 0.91 -0.03 -11.80
N GLY A 62 -0.07 0.57 -11.10
CA GLY A 62 0.02 0.90 -9.69
C GLY A 62 0.87 2.13 -9.39
N GLN A 63 1.20 2.96 -10.38
CA GLN A 63 1.88 4.22 -10.11
C GLN A 63 0.87 5.26 -9.63
N LEU A 64 1.26 6.00 -8.60
CA LEU A 64 0.55 7.19 -8.16
C LEU A 64 1.15 8.39 -8.89
N ARG A 65 0.35 9.21 -9.54
CA ARG A 65 0.82 10.32 -10.37
C ARG A 65 0.11 11.62 -10.04
N GLU A 66 0.84 12.72 -10.20
CA GLU A 66 0.31 14.10 -10.15
C GLU A 66 -0.46 14.39 -8.84
N GLY A 67 0.12 13.97 -7.71
CA GLY A 67 -0.46 14.18 -6.39
C GLY A 67 -0.55 15.66 -6.04
N SER A 68 -1.71 16.07 -5.54
CA SER A 68 -2.00 17.46 -5.17
C SER A 68 -2.84 17.56 -3.90
N LEU A 69 -2.73 18.70 -3.21
CA LEU A 69 -3.56 19.04 -2.06
C LEU A 69 -4.48 20.21 -2.42
N GLN A 70 -5.78 20.02 -2.20
CA GLN A 70 -6.79 21.07 -2.23
C GLN A 70 -6.71 21.91 -0.95
N LEU A 71 -6.62 23.23 -1.10
CA LEU A 71 -6.61 24.20 -0.01
C LEU A 71 -8.02 24.73 0.27
N ASP A 72 -8.23 25.27 1.47
CA ASP A 72 -9.51 25.80 1.94
C ASP A 72 -10.02 26.99 1.11
N ASP A 73 -9.12 27.75 0.49
CA ASP A 73 -9.43 28.89 -0.38
C ASP A 73 -9.80 28.47 -1.82
N GLY A 74 -9.87 27.16 -2.09
CA GLY A 74 -10.12 26.61 -3.43
C GLY A 74 -8.85 26.47 -4.26
N GLY A 75 -7.69 26.91 -3.77
CA GLY A 75 -6.39 26.71 -4.41
C GLY A 75 -5.93 25.25 -4.39
N ARG A 76 -4.95 24.92 -5.22
CA ARG A 76 -4.34 23.59 -5.28
C ARG A 76 -2.83 23.71 -5.31
N ILE A 77 -2.15 22.85 -4.56
CA ILE A 77 -0.68 22.74 -4.60
C ILE A 77 -0.24 21.36 -5.07
N GLY A 78 0.89 21.31 -5.78
CA GLY A 78 1.55 20.06 -6.13
C GLY A 78 2.25 19.45 -4.91
N LEU A 79 2.21 18.12 -4.83
CA LEU A 79 2.88 17.34 -3.78
C LEU A 79 3.95 16.44 -4.36
N PHE A 80 3.60 15.63 -5.36
CA PHE A 80 4.51 14.69 -6.00
C PHE A 80 4.13 14.49 -7.47
N TYR A 81 5.13 14.26 -8.31
CA TYR A 81 4.89 13.92 -9.72
C TYR A 81 4.59 12.43 -9.88
N LEU A 82 5.33 11.56 -9.17
CA LEU A 82 5.19 10.10 -9.25
C LEU A 82 5.54 9.44 -7.90
N ALA A 83 4.83 8.38 -7.55
CA ALA A 83 5.18 7.53 -6.41
C ALA A 83 4.82 6.07 -6.68
N GLY A 84 5.49 5.14 -6.00
CA GLY A 84 5.10 3.73 -6.05
C GLY A 84 6.13 2.77 -5.48
N LEU A 85 5.76 1.49 -5.54
CA LEU A 85 6.57 0.39 -5.05
C LEU A 85 7.82 0.17 -5.90
N TRP A 86 8.92 -0.12 -5.23
CA TRP A 86 10.10 -0.78 -5.78
C TRP A 86 10.22 -2.15 -5.13
N ALA A 87 10.54 -3.17 -5.92
CA ALA A 87 10.78 -4.53 -5.48
C ALA A 87 12.05 -5.06 -6.14
N GLY A 88 12.83 -5.84 -5.39
CA GLY A 88 14.04 -6.49 -5.89
C GLY A 88 14.11 -7.93 -5.39
N CYS A 89 14.55 -8.85 -6.25
CA CYS A 89 14.70 -10.26 -5.93
C CYS A 89 16.17 -10.62 -6.12
N ASP A 90 16.85 -10.94 -5.02
CA ASP A 90 18.25 -11.37 -5.07
C ASP A 90 18.34 -12.89 -5.16
N ARG A 91 18.43 -13.38 -6.39
CA ARG A 91 18.61 -14.80 -6.71
C ARG A 91 20.08 -15.14 -6.98
N GLY A 92 21.02 -14.35 -6.43
CA GLY A 92 22.45 -14.53 -6.63
C GLY A 92 22.92 -13.97 -7.97
N ASP A 93 23.15 -14.84 -8.96
CA ASP A 93 23.65 -14.45 -10.28
C ASP A 93 22.56 -13.92 -11.24
N GLN A 94 21.30 -13.92 -10.80
CA GLN A 94 20.14 -13.46 -11.57
C GLN A 94 19.34 -12.40 -10.80
N PRO A 95 19.88 -11.19 -10.63
CA PRO A 95 19.19 -10.09 -9.97
C PRO A 95 18.01 -9.64 -10.83
N ALA A 96 16.89 -9.39 -10.16
CA ALA A 96 15.66 -8.96 -10.80
C ALA A 96 15.02 -7.81 -10.02
N ALA A 97 14.36 -6.90 -10.72
CA ALA A 97 13.76 -5.74 -10.09
C ALA A 97 12.49 -5.26 -10.79
N ASN A 98 11.56 -4.74 -10.00
CA ASN A 98 10.43 -3.96 -10.50
C ASN A 98 10.41 -2.60 -9.83
N ILE A 99 10.17 -1.53 -10.59
CA ILE A 99 10.20 -0.17 -10.06
C ILE A 99 9.07 0.68 -10.62
N ALA A 100 8.59 1.61 -9.79
CA ALA A 100 7.83 2.78 -10.22
C ALA A 100 8.79 3.98 -10.35
N TRP A 101 8.98 4.52 -11.55
CA TRP A 101 10.05 5.46 -11.82
C TRP A 101 9.66 6.58 -12.78
N ALA A 102 10.01 7.82 -12.43
CA ALA A 102 9.71 9.00 -13.24
C ALA A 102 10.77 9.32 -14.32
N GLY A 103 11.70 8.40 -14.60
CA GLY A 103 12.71 8.57 -15.65
C GLY A 103 12.12 8.74 -17.06
N SER A 104 12.98 9.04 -18.03
CA SER A 104 12.58 9.22 -19.43
C SER A 104 12.34 7.87 -20.14
N TRP A 105 11.11 7.31 -19.96
CA TRP A 105 10.46 6.22 -20.73
C TRP A 105 11.00 4.78 -20.60
N PRO A 106 10.15 3.72 -20.62
CA PRO A 106 8.92 3.52 -19.82
C PRO A 106 9.21 3.54 -18.31
N SER A 107 8.22 4.03 -17.56
CA SER A 107 8.31 4.35 -16.13
C SER A 107 8.26 3.13 -15.21
N THR A 108 7.97 1.94 -15.73
CA THR A 108 7.84 0.72 -14.92
C THR A 108 7.75 -0.54 -15.77
N ASN A 109 7.99 -1.68 -15.13
CA ASN A 109 7.74 -3.04 -15.59
C ASN A 109 6.69 -3.78 -14.76
N PHE A 110 5.89 -3.04 -13.99
CA PHE A 110 4.60 -3.53 -13.50
C PHE A 110 3.60 -3.48 -14.65
N ALA A 111 2.98 -4.61 -14.95
CA ALA A 111 1.91 -4.73 -15.92
C ALA A 111 0.63 -5.16 -15.20
N CYS A 112 -0.50 -4.60 -15.57
CA CYS A 112 -1.78 -5.08 -15.05
C CYS A 112 -2.21 -6.30 -15.86
N ASP A 113 -2.35 -7.46 -15.21
CA ASP A 113 -2.84 -8.68 -15.83
C ASP A 113 -4.22 -9.01 -15.27
N TRP A 114 -5.24 -8.36 -15.86
CA TRP A 114 -6.64 -8.66 -15.60
C TRP A 114 -7.30 -9.13 -16.90
N PRO A 115 -7.60 -10.44 -17.02
CA PRO A 115 -8.29 -10.98 -18.18
C PRO A 115 -9.75 -10.49 -18.28
N PRO A 116 -10.32 -10.36 -19.50
CA PRO A 116 -9.69 -10.65 -20.79
C PRO A 116 -8.98 -9.44 -21.44
N ASP A 117 -9.15 -8.21 -20.95
CA ASP A 117 -8.63 -6.98 -21.59
C ASP A 117 -8.63 -5.73 -20.65
N SER A 118 -8.37 -5.83 -19.34
CA SER A 118 -8.45 -4.61 -18.49
C SER A 118 -7.19 -4.31 -17.68
N SER A 119 -6.24 -3.65 -18.33
CA SER A 119 -5.33 -2.78 -17.59
C SER A 119 -6.13 -1.70 -16.87
N GLY A 120 -6.29 -1.79 -15.56
CA GLY A 120 -6.99 -0.72 -14.86
C GLY A 120 -7.18 -0.86 -13.36
N VAL A 121 -7.93 0.10 -12.86
CA VAL A 121 -8.01 0.49 -11.47
C VAL A 121 -9.49 0.62 -11.13
N VAL A 122 -9.86 0.00 -10.02
CA VAL A 122 -11.20 0.07 -9.44
C VAL A 122 -11.18 1.15 -8.37
N THR A 123 -11.95 2.21 -8.55
CA THR A 123 -12.15 3.25 -7.52
C THR A 123 -13.59 3.21 -7.03
N LEU A 124 -13.77 3.12 -5.71
CA LEU A 124 -15.07 2.98 -5.06
C LEU A 124 -15.22 4.00 -3.95
N LEU A 125 -16.47 4.39 -3.70
CA LEU A 125 -16.91 5.08 -2.50
C LEU A 125 -17.64 4.04 -1.63
N PRO A 126 -17.00 3.46 -0.60
CA PRO A 126 -17.56 2.34 0.16
C PRO A 126 -18.95 2.57 0.73
N ALA A 127 -19.24 3.80 1.21
CA ALA A 127 -20.55 4.16 1.76
C ALA A 127 -21.71 4.04 0.74
N GLU A 128 -21.40 3.97 -0.56
CA GLU A 128 -22.35 3.89 -1.67
C GLU A 128 -22.28 2.53 -2.39
N THR A 129 -21.43 1.61 -1.91
CA THR A 129 -21.17 0.32 -2.55
C THR A 129 -21.89 -0.81 -1.80
N ASP A 130 -22.72 -1.59 -2.49
CA ASP A 130 -23.22 -2.87 -1.96
C ASP A 130 -22.14 -3.96 -2.13
N PRO A 131 -21.56 -4.50 -1.03
CA PRO A 131 -20.54 -5.55 -1.09
C PRO A 131 -21.03 -6.85 -1.75
N GLN A 132 -22.34 -7.07 -1.87
CA GLN A 132 -22.90 -8.28 -2.46
C GLN A 132 -23.23 -8.12 -3.95
N ALA A 133 -23.20 -6.90 -4.49
CA ALA A 133 -23.57 -6.61 -5.87
C ALA A 133 -22.49 -7.00 -6.90
N TRP A 134 -21.23 -7.19 -6.47
CA TRP A 134 -20.09 -7.30 -7.38
C TRP A 134 -19.37 -8.65 -7.34
N ASN A 135 -18.82 -9.05 -8.48
CA ASN A 135 -17.84 -10.13 -8.62
C ASN A 135 -16.47 -9.62 -8.13
N TRP A 136 -16.19 -9.82 -6.85
CA TRP A 136 -14.93 -9.36 -6.25
C TRP A 136 -13.72 -10.20 -6.71
N PRO A 137 -12.60 -9.56 -7.08
CA PRO A 137 -11.41 -10.22 -7.62
C PRO A 137 -10.53 -10.84 -6.53
N PHE A 138 -11.13 -11.68 -5.69
CA PHE A 138 -10.39 -12.24 -4.56
C PHE A 138 -9.26 -13.19 -4.99
N GLU A 139 -9.37 -13.82 -6.16
CA GLU A 139 -8.31 -14.66 -6.72
C GLU A 139 -7.07 -13.84 -7.14
N GLN A 140 -7.23 -12.52 -7.26
CA GLN A 140 -6.17 -11.55 -7.53
C GLN A 140 -5.77 -10.79 -6.25
N ASP A 141 -6.00 -11.36 -5.07
CA ASP A 141 -5.65 -10.78 -3.77
C ASP A 141 -6.39 -9.47 -3.41
N PHE A 142 -7.62 -9.30 -3.92
CA PHE A 142 -8.49 -8.28 -3.35
C PHE A 142 -8.69 -8.53 -1.84
N PRO A 143 -8.49 -7.52 -0.98
CA PRO A 143 -8.55 -7.71 0.46
C PRO A 143 -9.91 -8.19 0.96
N ARG A 144 -9.90 -9.02 2.00
CA ARG A 144 -11.09 -9.65 2.59
C ARG A 144 -11.24 -9.24 4.05
N ALA A 145 -12.44 -8.85 4.47
CA ALA A 145 -12.79 -8.64 5.88
C ALA A 145 -13.17 -9.97 6.57
N GLY A 146 -13.44 -11.00 5.77
CA GLY A 146 -13.81 -12.35 6.19
C GLY A 146 -14.04 -13.23 4.96
N ALA A 147 -14.46 -14.48 5.18
CA ALA A 147 -14.70 -15.42 4.08
C ALA A 147 -15.75 -14.85 3.09
N GLY A 148 -15.31 -14.55 1.86
CA GLY A 148 -16.17 -14.03 0.80
C GLY A 148 -16.64 -12.58 0.95
N VAL A 149 -16.18 -11.85 1.97
CA VAL A 149 -16.57 -10.45 2.23
C VAL A 149 -15.40 -9.53 1.87
N PRO A 150 -15.57 -8.57 0.94
CA PRO A 150 -14.52 -7.62 0.61
C PRO A 150 -14.22 -6.72 1.82
N TRP A 151 -12.95 -6.41 2.04
CA TRP A 151 -12.55 -5.36 2.96
C TRP A 151 -12.52 -4.03 2.21
N LEU A 152 -13.37 -3.10 2.63
CA LEU A 152 -13.56 -1.79 2.00
C LEU A 152 -13.24 -0.69 3.02
N PRO A 153 -11.94 -0.38 3.26
CA PRO A 153 -11.55 0.62 4.24
C PRO A 153 -11.79 2.05 3.74
N GLY A 154 -11.90 2.98 4.69
CA GLY A 154 -12.05 4.40 4.41
C GLY A 154 -13.39 4.80 3.80
N ASP A 155 -13.44 6.06 3.35
CA ASP A 155 -14.60 6.67 2.69
C ASP A 155 -14.48 6.67 1.15
N ALA A 156 -13.29 6.31 0.66
CA ALA A 156 -12.99 6.03 -0.72
C ALA A 156 -11.76 5.12 -0.79
N LEU A 157 -11.76 4.19 -1.74
CA LEU A 157 -10.62 3.32 -2.02
C LEU A 157 -10.38 3.20 -3.51
N SER A 158 -9.14 2.88 -3.86
CA SER A 158 -8.69 2.55 -5.20
C SER A 158 -7.86 1.28 -5.14
N TRP A 159 -8.10 0.33 -6.04
CA TRP A 159 -7.41 -0.95 -6.05
C TRP A 159 -7.01 -1.36 -7.46
N CYS A 160 -5.84 -1.99 -7.57
CA CYS A 160 -5.38 -2.66 -8.78
C CYS A 160 -4.45 -3.83 -8.43
N ALA A 161 -4.39 -4.82 -9.32
CA ALA A 161 -3.40 -5.90 -9.26
C ALA A 161 -2.46 -5.81 -10.47
N GLN A 162 -1.19 -6.09 -10.23
CA GLN A 162 -0.13 -6.09 -11.21
C GLN A 162 0.66 -7.40 -11.15
N THR A 163 1.19 -7.77 -12.29
CA THR A 163 2.26 -8.74 -12.45
C THR A 163 3.52 -8.03 -12.95
N SER A 164 4.58 -8.81 -13.04
CA SER A 164 5.87 -8.43 -13.58
C SER A 164 5.95 -8.76 -15.06
N ASP A 165 6.15 -7.74 -15.93
CA ASP A 165 6.40 -7.96 -17.36
C ASP A 165 7.82 -7.53 -17.75
N SER A 166 8.42 -8.17 -18.76
CA SER A 166 9.72 -7.77 -19.28
C SER A 166 9.53 -6.72 -20.38
N ILE A 167 10.20 -5.56 -20.26
CA ILE A 167 10.23 -4.57 -21.34
C ILE A 167 11.64 -4.42 -21.92
N THR A 168 11.76 -3.71 -23.06
CA THR A 168 13.02 -3.60 -23.82
C THR A 168 14.14 -2.85 -23.10
N LEU A 169 13.84 -2.08 -22.04
CA LEU A 169 14.87 -1.40 -21.27
C LEU A 169 15.69 -2.41 -20.45
N PRO A 170 17.04 -2.39 -20.52
CA PRO A 170 17.88 -3.36 -19.79
C PRO A 170 17.60 -3.44 -18.28
N LEU A 171 17.45 -2.29 -17.62
CA LEU A 171 17.11 -2.18 -16.20
C LEU A 171 15.81 -2.93 -15.84
N LEU A 172 14.85 -2.94 -16.77
CA LEU A 172 13.49 -3.42 -16.59
C LEU A 172 13.23 -4.75 -17.34
N ALA A 173 14.25 -5.28 -18.02
CA ALA A 173 14.17 -6.51 -18.80
C ALA A 173 14.16 -7.77 -17.92
N ALA A 174 14.66 -7.68 -16.68
CA ALA A 174 14.67 -8.75 -15.69
C ALA A 174 13.77 -8.40 -14.50
N PRO A 175 12.44 -8.55 -14.62
CA PRO A 175 11.52 -8.30 -13.52
C PRO A 175 11.51 -9.46 -12.52
N CYS A 176 11.02 -9.23 -11.30
CA CYS A 176 10.70 -10.27 -10.32
C CYS A 176 9.52 -11.11 -10.83
N ARG A 177 9.79 -12.05 -11.74
CA ARG A 177 8.77 -12.91 -12.34
C ARG A 177 8.07 -13.77 -11.30
N GLU A 178 6.82 -14.12 -11.63
CA GLU A 178 5.96 -14.98 -10.82
C GLU A 178 5.59 -14.38 -9.45
N LEU A 179 5.82 -13.07 -9.26
CA LEU A 179 5.22 -12.32 -8.17
C LEU A 179 4.00 -11.55 -8.70
N ARG A 180 2.92 -11.59 -7.92
CA ARG A 180 1.77 -10.71 -8.08
C ARG A 180 1.80 -9.64 -7.01
N PHE A 181 1.56 -8.41 -7.42
CA PHE A 181 1.46 -7.24 -6.57
C PHE A 181 0.00 -6.79 -6.59
N SER A 182 -0.58 -6.50 -5.44
CA SER A 182 -1.91 -5.91 -5.36
C SER A 182 -1.83 -4.67 -4.50
N GLN A 183 -2.23 -3.55 -5.06
CA GLN A 183 -2.24 -2.25 -4.41
C GLN A 183 -3.67 -1.91 -4.00
N LEU A 184 -3.84 -1.59 -2.72
CA LEU A 184 -5.03 -0.94 -2.20
C LEU A 184 -4.63 0.44 -1.66
N LEU A 185 -5.31 1.48 -2.09
CA LEU A 185 -5.17 2.86 -1.64
C LEU A 185 -6.50 3.28 -1.01
N TRP A 186 -6.49 3.95 0.14
CA TRP A 186 -7.71 4.49 0.74
C TRP A 186 -7.45 5.79 1.50
N GLY A 187 -8.53 6.50 1.79
CA GLY A 187 -8.50 7.67 2.65
C GLY A 187 -9.84 7.90 3.34
N PHE A 188 -9.80 8.78 4.33
CA PHE A 188 -10.97 9.16 5.12
C PHE A 188 -11.27 10.64 4.89
N ARG A 189 -12.56 10.99 4.84
CA ARG A 189 -13.09 12.35 4.73
C ARG A 189 -13.16 13.06 6.09
N GLN A 190 -12.91 12.34 7.19
CA GLN A 190 -12.86 12.94 8.52
C GLN A 190 -11.76 14.02 8.59
N PRO A 191 -12.04 15.20 9.20
CA PRO A 191 -11.16 16.38 9.10
C PRO A 191 -9.70 16.13 9.53
N GLU A 192 -9.48 15.31 10.55
CA GLU A 192 -8.16 15.00 11.10
C GLU A 192 -7.27 14.18 10.16
N LEU A 193 -7.87 13.44 9.22
CA LEU A 193 -7.21 12.63 8.18
C LEU A 193 -7.40 13.22 6.77
N ALA A 194 -7.93 14.44 6.66
CA ALA A 194 -8.31 15.04 5.37
C ALA A 194 -7.12 15.22 4.41
N SER A 195 -5.88 15.16 4.90
CA SER A 195 -4.65 15.20 4.11
C SER A 195 -3.77 13.97 4.31
N THR A 196 -4.39 12.82 4.50
CA THR A 196 -3.74 11.51 4.69
C THR A 196 -4.24 10.47 3.69
N LEU A 197 -3.31 9.68 3.16
CA LEU A 197 -3.55 8.50 2.34
C LEU A 197 -2.92 7.28 3.00
N PHE A 198 -3.57 6.15 2.83
CA PHE A 198 -3.06 4.86 3.26
C PHE A 198 -2.91 3.94 2.06
N LEU A 199 -1.80 3.22 2.02
CA LEU A 199 -1.45 2.32 0.93
C LEU A 199 -1.17 0.94 1.51
N ARG A 200 -1.69 -0.11 0.89
CA ARG A 200 -1.35 -1.48 1.19
C ARG A 200 -0.92 -2.19 -0.08
N TYR A 201 0.26 -2.80 -0.06
CA TYR A 201 0.70 -3.76 -1.04
C TYR A 201 0.53 -5.17 -0.47
N THR A 202 -0.05 -6.08 -1.25
CA THR A 202 0.03 -7.52 -1.04
C THR A 202 0.91 -8.09 -2.13
N ILE A 203 1.97 -8.82 -1.75
CA ILE A 203 2.91 -9.44 -2.68
C ILE A 203 2.75 -10.95 -2.53
N ARG A 204 2.27 -11.63 -3.57
CA ARG A 204 2.09 -13.08 -3.60
C ARG A 204 3.15 -13.73 -4.48
N ASN A 205 3.76 -14.80 -3.98
CA ASN A 205 4.59 -15.70 -4.77
C ASN A 205 3.69 -16.70 -5.49
N GLN A 206 3.57 -16.58 -6.81
CA GLN A 206 2.80 -17.49 -7.65
C GLN A 206 3.64 -18.64 -8.21
N SER A 207 4.95 -18.65 -7.95
CA SER A 207 5.83 -19.72 -8.39
C SER A 207 5.71 -20.97 -7.51
N VAL A 208 6.34 -22.05 -7.97
CA VAL A 208 6.51 -23.30 -7.21
C VAL A 208 7.77 -23.31 -6.34
N HIS A 209 8.51 -22.19 -6.30
CA HIS A 209 9.78 -22.05 -5.60
C HIS A 209 9.68 -20.95 -4.54
N ASP A 210 10.50 -21.02 -3.50
CA ASP A 210 10.58 -19.96 -2.51
C ASP A 210 11.33 -18.74 -3.08
N GLU A 211 10.93 -17.55 -2.67
CA GLU A 211 11.65 -16.30 -2.90
C GLU A 211 12.34 -15.89 -1.58
N PRO A 212 13.59 -16.29 -1.35
CA PRO A 212 14.23 -16.12 -0.04
C PRO A 212 14.68 -14.69 0.23
N SER A 213 14.76 -13.83 -0.79
CA SER A 213 15.38 -12.51 -0.69
C SER A 213 14.62 -11.46 -1.50
N LEU A 214 13.41 -11.16 -1.04
CA LEU A 214 12.59 -10.07 -1.53
C LEU A 214 12.94 -8.77 -0.78
N LEU A 215 13.37 -7.76 -1.52
CA LEU A 215 13.60 -6.40 -1.06
C LEU A 215 12.47 -5.51 -1.53
N VAL A 216 12.04 -4.57 -0.69
CA VAL A 216 10.93 -3.66 -1.00
C VAL A 216 11.26 -2.24 -0.56
N GLY A 217 10.80 -1.26 -1.33
CA GLY A 217 10.93 0.14 -1.02
C GLY A 217 9.81 0.96 -1.63
N PHE A 218 9.63 2.18 -1.14
CA PHE A 218 8.66 3.10 -1.69
C PHE A 218 9.38 4.34 -2.21
N TYR A 219 9.26 4.57 -3.51
CA TYR A 219 9.84 5.72 -4.20
C TYR A 219 8.83 6.86 -4.24
N LEU A 220 9.32 8.08 -4.00
CA LEU A 220 8.52 9.30 -4.05
C LEU A 220 9.29 10.41 -4.77
N ASP A 221 8.74 10.83 -5.90
CA ASP A 221 9.12 12.00 -6.67
C ASP A 221 8.38 13.23 -6.13
N THR A 222 8.93 13.84 -5.09
CA THR A 222 8.30 14.97 -4.41
C THR A 222 8.61 16.30 -5.10
N ASP A 223 7.57 16.96 -5.60
CA ASP A 223 7.59 18.33 -6.12
C ASP A 223 6.67 19.21 -5.25
N LEU A 224 6.91 19.19 -3.94
CA LEU A 224 6.10 19.90 -2.94
C LEU A 224 6.16 21.41 -3.19
N VAL A 225 5.02 22.01 -3.56
CA VAL A 225 4.89 23.43 -3.95
C VAL A 225 5.90 23.88 -5.04
N GLY A 226 6.45 22.94 -5.81
CA GLY A 226 7.46 23.16 -6.85
C GLY A 226 8.75 22.37 -6.63
N PRO A 227 9.70 22.44 -7.58
CA PRO A 227 11.02 21.85 -7.44
C PRO A 227 11.90 22.70 -6.51
N GLY A 228 12.84 22.08 -5.79
CA GLY A 228 13.73 22.78 -4.85
C GLY A 228 13.34 22.59 -3.39
N ASN A 229 13.05 21.35 -3.01
CA ASN A 229 12.71 20.94 -1.67
C ASN A 229 13.94 20.40 -0.93
N SER A 230 13.76 20.13 0.36
CA SER A 230 14.72 19.36 1.14
C SER A 230 14.05 18.14 1.73
N THR A 231 14.80 17.05 1.83
CA THR A 231 14.34 15.83 2.48
C THR A 231 14.97 15.68 3.87
N GLY A 232 14.28 14.99 4.75
CA GLY A 232 14.80 14.56 6.04
C GLY A 232 14.26 13.19 6.44
N TYR A 233 14.88 12.61 7.47
CA TYR A 233 14.48 11.33 8.03
C TYR A 233 14.36 11.43 9.55
N ASP A 234 13.17 11.16 10.09
CA ASP A 234 12.96 11.04 11.53
C ASP A 234 13.21 9.59 11.94
N ALA A 235 14.43 9.31 12.41
CA ALA A 235 14.85 7.98 12.81
C ALA A 235 14.07 7.41 14.01
N THR A 236 13.47 8.28 14.84
CA THR A 236 12.66 7.81 15.98
C THR A 236 11.33 7.22 15.50
N ARG A 237 10.78 7.79 14.41
CA ARG A 237 9.46 7.40 13.88
C ARG A 237 9.52 6.62 12.57
N GLY A 238 10.71 6.43 11.99
CA GLY A 238 10.87 5.81 10.68
C GLY A 238 10.15 6.58 9.56
N VAL A 239 10.15 7.91 9.62
CA VAL A 239 9.42 8.78 8.67
C VAL A 239 10.41 9.43 7.72
N SER A 240 10.25 9.18 6.43
CA SER A 240 10.83 10.05 5.40
C SER A 240 9.92 11.25 5.21
N TYR A 241 10.48 12.45 5.16
CA TYR A 241 9.69 13.66 4.93
C TYR A 241 10.41 14.61 3.98
N THR A 242 9.61 15.36 3.23
CA THR A 242 10.07 16.43 2.36
C THR A 242 9.38 17.72 2.79
N TYR A 243 10.13 18.81 2.82
CA TYR A 243 9.65 20.11 3.24
C TYR A 243 10.10 21.20 2.27
N ASN A 244 9.23 22.19 2.11
CA ASN A 244 9.54 23.35 1.29
C ASN A 244 10.40 24.35 2.09
N PRO A 245 11.06 25.28 1.39
CA PRO A 245 11.86 26.33 2.03
C PRO A 245 10.99 27.28 2.85
N SER A 246 11.52 27.75 3.98
CA SER A 246 10.81 28.55 4.97
C SER A 246 10.55 30.01 4.56
N ASP A 247 11.04 30.46 3.41
CA ASP A 247 10.91 31.83 2.91
C ASP A 247 9.60 32.09 2.13
N THR A 248 8.78 31.06 1.93
CA THR A 248 7.50 31.13 1.20
C THR A 248 6.32 31.62 2.06
N GLY A 249 6.54 31.96 3.33
CA GLY A 249 5.51 32.46 4.26
C GLY A 249 4.62 31.36 4.87
N GLU A 250 4.52 30.20 4.22
CA GLU A 250 3.85 29.01 4.72
C GLU A 250 4.71 27.77 4.53
N THR A 251 4.76 26.92 5.55
CA THR A 251 5.53 25.67 5.48
C THR A 251 4.62 24.48 5.27
N PHE A 252 4.93 23.71 4.23
CA PHE A 252 4.38 22.41 3.93
C PHE A 252 5.42 21.34 4.23
N VAL A 253 4.96 20.25 4.83
CA VAL A 253 5.74 19.03 5.00
C VAL A 253 4.88 17.86 4.57
N CYS A 254 5.36 17.06 3.63
CA CYS A 254 4.79 15.76 3.33
C CYS A 254 5.68 14.66 3.89
N GLY A 255 5.09 13.65 4.50
CA GLY A 255 5.80 12.50 5.05
C GLY A 255 5.21 11.19 4.59
N ILE A 256 6.06 10.16 4.62
CA ILE A 256 5.68 8.77 4.40
C ILE A 256 6.38 7.85 5.40
N THR A 257 5.66 6.82 5.83
CA THR A 257 6.20 5.79 6.71
C THR A 257 5.51 4.46 6.52
N PHE A 258 6.22 3.37 6.81
CA PHE A 258 5.61 2.06 7.01
C PHE A 258 4.85 2.05 8.34
N LEU A 259 3.64 1.49 8.30
CA LEU A 259 2.82 1.16 9.47
C LEU A 259 2.95 -0.32 9.84
N GLU A 260 3.10 -1.18 8.82
CA GLU A 260 3.29 -2.61 9.00
C GLU A 260 4.02 -3.24 7.82
N VAL A 261 4.87 -4.22 8.10
CA VAL A 261 5.51 -5.09 7.13
C VAL A 261 5.36 -6.54 7.59
N ASN A 262 4.61 -7.33 6.84
CA ASN A 262 4.32 -8.74 7.09
C ASN A 262 3.87 -9.03 8.54
N GLY A 263 2.92 -8.24 9.04
CA GLY A 263 2.41 -8.34 10.41
C GLY A 263 3.31 -7.73 11.51
N VAL A 264 4.54 -7.32 11.19
CA VAL A 264 5.40 -6.54 12.09
C VAL A 264 4.98 -5.08 12.03
N SER A 265 4.76 -4.44 13.18
CA SER A 265 4.38 -3.01 13.27
C SER A 265 5.26 -2.20 14.22
N ASP A 266 6.36 -2.76 14.72
CA ASP A 266 7.34 -2.02 15.53
C ASP A 266 8.12 -1.06 14.62
N PRO A 267 7.96 0.28 14.75
CA PRO A 267 8.59 1.25 13.85
C PRO A 267 10.10 1.08 13.69
N GLY A 268 10.81 0.63 14.73
CA GLY A 268 12.26 0.41 14.69
C GLY A 268 12.67 -0.75 13.77
N MET A 269 11.72 -1.59 13.36
CA MET A 269 11.92 -2.77 12.51
C MET A 269 11.34 -2.61 11.10
N LEU A 270 10.62 -1.52 10.81
CA LEU A 270 9.92 -1.34 9.54
C LEU A 270 10.75 -0.69 8.44
N VAL A 271 11.82 0.01 8.80
CA VAL A 271 12.67 0.73 7.84
C VAL A 271 14.09 0.19 7.94
N SER A 272 14.62 -0.31 6.82
CA SER A 272 16.01 -0.79 6.73
C SER A 272 16.99 0.28 6.28
N SER A 273 16.52 1.25 5.49
CA SER A 273 17.32 2.39 5.03
C SER A 273 16.45 3.53 4.51
N HIS A 274 17.01 4.73 4.53
CA HIS A 274 16.50 5.91 3.87
C HIS A 274 17.63 6.50 3.01
N ARG A 275 17.54 6.25 1.71
CA ARG A 275 18.65 6.46 0.77
C ARG A 275 18.61 7.87 0.18
N ILE A 276 19.78 8.47 -0.02
CA ILE A 276 19.93 9.62 -0.92
C ILE A 276 19.42 9.22 -2.32
N MET A 277 18.53 10.02 -2.88
CA MET A 277 18.08 9.86 -4.25
C MET A 277 18.06 11.23 -4.94
N ARG A 278 19.06 11.47 -5.78
CA ARG A 278 19.24 12.75 -6.49
C ARG A 278 18.61 12.71 -7.87
N LYS A 279 17.80 13.71 -8.19
CA LYS A 279 17.31 13.88 -9.56
C LYS A 279 18.46 14.28 -10.48
N ASN A 280 18.49 13.72 -11.69
CA ASN A 280 19.47 14.07 -12.72
C ASN A 280 20.95 13.99 -12.31
N GLY A 281 21.28 13.28 -11.22
CA GLY A 281 22.65 13.20 -10.68
C GLY A 281 23.22 14.53 -10.18
N GLN A 282 22.35 15.49 -9.84
CA GLN A 282 22.75 16.79 -9.31
C GLN A 282 23.25 16.61 -7.88
N LEU A 283 24.58 16.64 -7.71
CA LEU A 283 25.33 16.19 -6.52
C LEU A 283 25.28 14.67 -6.34
N ASP A 284 26.38 14.09 -5.87
CA ASP A 284 26.50 12.65 -5.58
C ASP A 284 25.91 11.76 -6.70
N PRO A 285 26.43 11.82 -7.95
CA PRO A 285 25.80 11.17 -9.11
C PRO A 285 25.67 9.65 -8.97
N ASP A 286 26.51 9.04 -8.13
CA ASP A 286 26.41 7.61 -7.79
C ASP A 286 25.19 7.27 -6.93
N PHE A 287 24.53 8.27 -6.34
CA PHE A 287 23.22 8.16 -5.68
C PHE A 287 22.09 8.76 -6.53
N GLY A 288 22.37 9.08 -7.80
CA GLY A 288 21.40 9.65 -8.72
C GLY A 288 20.55 8.60 -9.43
N GLU A 289 19.31 8.95 -9.75
CA GLU A 289 18.38 8.07 -10.47
C GLU A 289 18.78 7.81 -11.94
N ILE A 290 19.62 8.66 -12.52
CA ILE A 290 20.09 8.51 -13.91
C ILE A 290 21.16 7.42 -14.08
N GLY A 291 21.76 6.95 -12.98
CA GLY A 291 22.85 5.97 -13.03
C GLY A 291 22.38 4.51 -13.04
N PHE A 292 21.08 4.26 -13.11
CA PHE A 292 20.52 2.91 -13.18
C PHE A 292 20.55 2.36 -14.61
N GLU A 293 21.35 1.32 -14.82
CA GLU A 293 21.52 0.61 -16.08
C GLU A 293 21.09 -0.86 -15.97
N ARG A 294 21.16 -1.44 -14.76
CA ARG A 294 20.93 -2.87 -14.52
C ARG A 294 20.19 -3.15 -13.20
N PRO A 295 19.44 -4.27 -13.09
CA PRO A 295 18.67 -4.61 -11.90
C PRO A 295 19.49 -4.65 -10.60
N GLU A 296 20.75 -5.07 -10.65
CA GLU A 296 21.68 -5.11 -9.52
C GLU A 296 21.70 -3.78 -8.75
N GLN A 297 21.66 -2.67 -9.49
CA GLN A 297 21.77 -1.34 -8.91
C GLN A 297 20.48 -0.95 -8.17
N ILE A 298 19.33 -1.50 -8.56
CA ILE A 298 18.08 -1.37 -7.81
C ILE A 298 18.17 -2.14 -6.50
N LEU A 299 18.73 -3.36 -6.50
CA LEU A 299 18.96 -4.12 -5.27
C LEU A 299 19.91 -3.37 -4.32
N LEU A 300 20.97 -2.74 -4.85
CA LEU A 300 21.88 -1.88 -4.07
C LEU A 300 21.13 -0.68 -3.50
N ALA A 301 20.30 0.00 -4.29
CA ALA A 301 19.50 1.13 -3.83
C ALA A 301 18.49 0.73 -2.73
N LEU A 302 17.83 -0.44 -2.87
CA LEU A 302 16.94 -1.00 -1.86
C LEU A 302 17.66 -1.41 -0.57
N ARG A 303 18.99 -1.58 -0.62
CA ARG A 303 19.87 -1.79 0.54
C ARG A 303 20.45 -0.49 1.12
N GLY A 304 20.08 0.66 0.58
CA GLY A 304 20.61 1.96 1.00
C GLY A 304 22.02 2.28 0.48
N LEU A 305 22.50 1.55 -0.52
CA LEU A 305 23.83 1.74 -1.11
C LEU A 305 23.76 2.60 -2.38
N SER A 306 24.90 3.12 -2.81
CA SER A 306 25.04 3.81 -4.10
C SER A 306 24.84 2.84 -5.27
N ASN A 307 24.73 3.39 -6.48
CA ASN A 307 24.62 2.63 -7.73
C ASN A 307 25.88 1.77 -8.00
N SER A 308 27.01 2.09 -7.36
CA SER A 308 28.25 1.29 -7.38
C SER A 308 28.47 0.43 -6.13
N GLY A 309 27.54 0.46 -5.17
CA GLY A 309 27.58 -0.35 -3.95
C GLY A 309 28.33 0.27 -2.78
N LEU A 310 28.65 1.56 -2.86
CA LEU A 310 29.29 2.30 -1.77
C LEU A 310 28.27 2.71 -0.71
N PRO A 311 28.65 2.72 0.57
CA PRO A 311 27.79 3.26 1.63
C PRO A 311 27.66 4.78 1.52
N MET A 312 26.54 5.32 2.02
CA MET A 312 26.45 6.76 2.26
C MET A 312 27.29 7.12 3.48
N ILE A 313 28.03 8.23 3.41
CA ILE A 313 28.87 8.70 4.52
C ILE A 313 28.17 9.86 5.20
N ASN A 314 27.88 9.72 6.49
CA ASN A 314 27.31 10.79 7.29
C ASN A 314 28.38 11.87 7.50
N PRO A 315 28.18 13.12 7.03
CA PRO A 315 29.20 14.16 7.05
C PRO A 315 29.52 14.66 8.47
N VAL A 316 28.67 14.38 9.46
CA VAL A 316 28.91 14.79 10.85
C VAL A 316 29.80 13.79 11.58
N SER A 317 29.59 12.49 11.36
CA SER A 317 30.37 11.43 12.02
C SER A 317 31.57 10.95 11.19
N GLY A 318 31.56 11.18 9.87
CA GLY A 318 32.50 10.61 8.91
C GLY A 318 32.37 9.10 8.74
N GLN A 319 31.27 8.48 9.22
CA GLN A 319 31.05 7.04 9.17
C GLN A 319 29.97 6.65 8.17
N PRO A 320 30.01 5.41 7.64
CA PRO A 320 28.90 4.81 6.90
C PRO A 320 27.58 4.86 7.69
N ASP A 321 26.50 5.20 7.01
CA ASP A 321 25.16 5.28 7.60
C ASP A 321 24.11 4.96 6.51
N LEU A 322 23.06 4.24 6.89
CA LEU A 322 21.98 3.81 5.99
C LEU A 322 20.81 4.80 5.96
N PHE A 323 20.86 5.83 6.82
CA PHE A 323 19.77 6.78 7.01
C PHE A 323 20.24 8.19 6.73
N ALA A 324 20.18 8.57 5.45
CA ALA A 324 20.52 9.91 5.02
C ALA A 324 19.58 10.96 5.62
N PHE A 325 20.13 12.14 5.87
CA PHE A 325 19.39 13.32 6.31
C PHE A 325 18.66 13.16 7.66
N SER A 326 19.30 12.46 8.60
CA SER A 326 18.82 12.18 9.95
C SER A 326 18.97 13.33 10.95
N GLY A 327 19.42 14.52 10.49
CA GLY A 327 19.57 15.72 11.32
C GLY A 327 18.25 16.42 11.65
N ASP A 328 18.35 17.48 12.45
CA ASP A 328 17.25 18.37 12.81
C ASP A 328 17.31 19.65 11.95
N PRO A 329 16.40 19.83 10.96
CA PRO A 329 16.41 21.00 10.10
C PRO A 329 15.93 22.28 10.81
N VAL A 330 15.23 22.17 11.95
CA VAL A 330 14.78 23.31 12.75
C VAL A 330 15.95 23.86 13.56
N ALA A 331 16.65 22.98 14.27
CA ALA A 331 17.85 23.34 15.04
C ALA A 331 19.09 23.55 14.14
N ARG A 332 19.02 23.12 12.88
CA ARG A 332 20.11 23.11 11.91
C ARG A 332 21.33 22.31 12.38
N THR A 333 21.09 21.12 12.92
CA THR A 333 22.12 20.21 13.44
C THR A 333 22.05 18.84 12.80
N GLY A 334 23.16 18.08 12.83
CA GLY A 334 23.20 16.72 12.26
C GLY A 334 23.38 16.69 10.75
N TRP A 335 23.01 15.57 10.13
CA TRP A 335 23.07 15.41 8.68
C TRP A 335 21.85 16.04 8.03
N LEU A 336 22.04 17.17 7.36
CA LEU A 336 20.97 17.89 6.66
C LEU A 336 21.11 17.72 5.15
N ASP A 337 19.98 17.79 4.47
CA ASP A 337 19.95 17.82 3.02
C ASP A 337 20.27 19.21 2.47
N SER A 338 20.70 19.25 1.21
CA SER A 338 20.81 20.47 0.42
C SER A 338 19.51 20.69 -0.36
N GLN A 339 19.03 21.92 -0.37
CA GLN A 339 17.82 22.28 -1.10
C GLN A 339 18.02 22.11 -2.61
N LEU A 340 17.40 21.08 -3.19
CA LEU A 340 17.52 20.67 -4.58
C LEU A 340 16.22 19.99 -5.04
N ASP A 341 16.20 19.53 -6.28
CA ASP A 341 15.14 18.63 -6.74
C ASP A 341 15.41 17.21 -6.22
N VAL A 342 14.65 16.80 -5.20
CA VAL A 342 14.93 15.61 -4.38
C VAL A 342 13.90 14.52 -4.61
N ARG A 343 14.36 13.28 -4.49
CA ARG A 343 13.52 12.09 -4.45
C ARG A 343 13.72 11.41 -3.10
N SER A 344 12.73 10.63 -2.68
CA SER A 344 12.85 9.76 -1.51
C SER A 344 12.74 8.30 -1.94
N LEU A 345 13.54 7.45 -1.31
CA LEU A 345 13.40 6.00 -1.36
C LEU A 345 13.46 5.47 0.08
N LEU A 346 12.31 5.08 0.61
CA LEU A 346 12.17 4.50 1.95
C LEU A 346 12.09 2.97 1.82
N ASN A 347 13.09 2.27 2.36
CA ASN A 347 13.22 0.84 2.17
C ASN A 347 12.74 0.06 3.39
N GLY A 348 11.97 -1.01 3.15
CA GLY A 348 11.55 -1.96 4.18
C GLY A 348 12.62 -2.99 4.49
N PRO A 349 12.40 -3.86 5.50
CA PRO A 349 13.29 -4.99 5.76
C PRO A 349 13.29 -5.98 4.58
N GLY A 350 14.33 -6.82 4.53
CA GLY A 350 14.35 -7.97 3.63
C GLY A 350 13.32 -9.01 4.06
N LEU A 351 12.65 -9.62 3.09
CA LEU A 351 11.58 -10.58 3.28
C LEU A 351 11.93 -11.91 2.61
N SER A 352 11.37 -12.98 3.14
CA SER A 352 11.34 -14.28 2.49
C SER A 352 9.89 -14.69 2.29
N LEU A 353 9.59 -15.30 1.15
CA LEU A 353 8.23 -15.60 0.73
C LEU A 353 8.18 -17.01 0.14
N ALA A 354 7.56 -17.96 0.86
CA ALA A 354 7.46 -19.32 0.38
C ALA A 354 6.57 -19.42 -0.87
N ALA A 355 6.69 -20.50 -1.62
CA ALA A 355 5.82 -20.79 -2.77
C ALA A 355 4.33 -20.69 -2.38
N GLY A 356 3.55 -19.88 -3.10
CA GLY A 356 2.12 -19.65 -2.84
C GLY A 356 1.78 -18.66 -1.71
N GLU A 357 2.77 -18.25 -0.90
CA GLU A 357 2.57 -17.36 0.24
C GLU A 357 2.31 -15.90 -0.21
N SER A 358 1.82 -15.06 0.70
CA SER A 358 1.76 -13.62 0.51
C SER A 358 2.31 -12.86 1.71
N VAL A 359 3.00 -11.75 1.46
CA VAL A 359 3.37 -10.74 2.46
C VAL A 359 2.58 -9.44 2.22
N THR A 360 2.38 -8.66 3.27
CA THR A 360 1.73 -7.34 3.18
C THR A 360 2.67 -6.21 3.60
N LEU A 361 2.54 -5.05 2.98
CA LEU A 361 3.19 -3.80 3.36
C LEU A 361 2.12 -2.74 3.47
N THR A 362 1.98 -2.10 4.63
CA THR A 362 1.04 -0.99 4.82
C THR A 362 1.81 0.29 5.14
N LEU A 363 1.48 1.37 4.42
CA LEU A 363 2.12 2.68 4.54
C LEU A 363 1.07 3.77 4.81
N ALA A 364 1.50 4.85 5.43
CA ALA A 364 0.75 6.11 5.47
C ALA A 364 1.56 7.23 4.84
N PHE A 365 0.89 8.02 4.01
CA PHE A 365 1.36 9.29 3.48
C PHE A 365 0.51 10.42 4.06
N SER A 366 1.12 11.50 4.52
CA SER A 366 0.39 12.66 5.02
C SER A 366 1.07 13.97 4.67
N VAL A 367 0.26 15.01 4.47
CA VAL A 367 0.73 16.39 4.29
C VAL A 367 0.25 17.26 5.42
N VAL A 368 1.11 18.14 5.90
CA VAL A 368 0.81 19.14 6.93
C VAL A 368 1.20 20.52 6.42
N ARG A 369 0.37 21.51 6.74
CA ARG A 369 0.62 22.94 6.55
C ARG A 369 0.68 23.63 7.92
N ALA A 370 1.64 24.53 8.10
CA ALA A 370 1.79 25.32 9.31
C ALA A 370 2.53 26.65 9.04
N GLY A 371 2.58 27.53 10.05
CA GLY A 371 3.26 28.83 9.93
C GLY A 371 4.79 28.74 10.03
N SER A 372 5.32 27.56 10.40
CA SER A 372 6.76 27.31 10.49
C SER A 372 7.09 25.84 10.29
N LEU A 373 8.35 25.54 9.93
CA LEU A 373 8.85 24.17 9.83
C LEU A 373 8.76 23.39 11.15
N ALA A 374 9.04 24.07 12.27
CA ALA A 374 8.95 23.45 13.60
C ALA A 374 7.53 22.95 13.87
N GLU A 375 6.53 23.81 13.67
CA GLU A 375 5.12 23.48 13.87
C GLU A 375 4.64 22.41 12.87
N ALA A 376 5.06 22.50 11.61
CA ALA A 376 4.67 21.51 10.60
C ALA A 376 5.22 20.11 10.91
N LEU A 377 6.49 20.01 11.33
CA LEU A 377 7.10 18.74 11.74
C LEU A 377 6.46 18.17 13.01
N GLU A 378 6.17 19.01 14.00
CA GLU A 378 5.47 18.57 15.22
C GLU A 378 4.08 17.99 14.89
N ARG A 379 3.29 18.69 14.06
CA ARG A 379 1.98 18.22 13.62
C ARG A 379 2.06 16.94 12.78
N LEU A 380 3.05 16.81 11.89
CA LEU A 380 3.25 15.59 11.10
C LEU A 380 3.58 14.39 11.99
N ARG A 381 4.48 14.58 12.97
CA ARG A 381 4.86 13.58 13.97
C ARG A 381 3.64 13.15 14.79
N ALA A 382 2.90 14.10 15.34
CA ALA A 382 1.70 13.83 16.12
C ALA A 382 0.65 13.05 15.31
N ARG A 383 0.51 13.37 14.02
CA ARG A 383 -0.41 12.65 13.13
C ARG A 383 0.01 11.20 12.91
N PHE A 384 1.28 10.93 12.61
CA PHE A 384 1.74 9.55 12.46
C PHE A 384 1.70 8.75 13.77
N ASP A 385 1.98 9.40 14.90
CA ASP A 385 1.83 8.79 16.22
C ASP A 385 0.36 8.40 16.44
N GLY A 386 -0.58 9.30 16.15
CA GLY A 386 -2.03 9.03 16.23
C GLY A 386 -2.48 7.87 15.33
N ILE A 387 -2.05 7.88 14.06
CA ILE A 387 -2.35 6.80 13.10
C ILE A 387 -1.87 5.44 13.62
N ARG A 388 -0.67 5.37 14.21
CA ARG A 388 -0.13 4.11 14.75
C ARG A 388 -0.90 3.61 15.97
N THR A 389 -1.42 4.52 16.78
CA THR A 389 -2.22 4.16 17.95
C THR A 389 -3.65 3.70 17.62
N ASP A 390 -4.10 3.91 16.39
CA ASP A 390 -5.41 3.45 15.90
C ASP A 390 -5.27 2.49 14.71
N PRO A 391 -5.00 1.19 14.96
CA PRO A 391 -4.96 0.18 13.91
C PRO A 391 -6.26 0.05 13.12
N GLY A 392 -7.40 0.52 13.64
CA GLY A 392 -8.68 0.50 12.92
C GLY A 392 -8.66 1.33 11.64
N LEU A 393 -7.72 2.27 11.51
CA LEU A 393 -7.51 3.06 10.31
C LEU A 393 -6.82 2.29 9.18
N TRP A 394 -6.09 1.22 9.51
CA TRP A 394 -5.17 0.61 8.55
C TRP A 394 -4.96 -0.91 8.62
N ARG A 395 -5.57 -1.63 9.57
CA ARG A 395 -5.51 -3.10 9.66
C ARG A 395 -6.72 -3.79 9.08
#